data_AF-A0A076MKG3-F1
#
_entry.id   AF-A0A076MKG3-F1
#
_cell.length_a   1.000
_cell.length_b   1.000
_cell.length_c   1.000
_cell.angle_alpha   90.00
_cell.angle_beta   90.00
_cell.angle_gamma   90.00
#
_symmetry.space_group_name_H-M   'P 1'
#
loop_
_entity.id
_entity.type
_entity.pdbx_description
1 polymer ?
#
loop_
_entity_poly.entity_id
_entity_poly.type
_entity_poly.pdbx_seq_one_letter_code
_entity_poly.pdbx_strand_id
1 'polypeptide(L)'
;MAIEAQKIFPLAGRVARYNRDFLQRVARWMTGHGIRQFLDIGSGYPVTGNVHEIAQRCAPGSRVVYVDLDPRTVEVSNALLAGEPDAACLLADAREPEAIFERAGLLDFGQPVGLLMVSVLPFVPGDVRPLVRRGGWA
;
A
#
# COMPACT_ATOMS: atom_id res chain seq x y z
N MET A 1 -8.09 -16.93 -11.66
CA MET A 1 -6.95 -15.99 -11.76
C MET A 1 -5.67 -16.59 -11.16
N ALA A 2 -5.56 -16.81 -9.84
CA ALA A 2 -4.32 -17.31 -9.22
C ALA A 2 -3.88 -18.73 -9.64
N ILE A 3 -4.83 -19.65 -9.90
CA ILE A 3 -4.54 -21.02 -10.37
C ILE A 3 -4.03 -21.04 -11.81
N GLU A 4 -4.57 -20.17 -12.68
CA GLU A 4 -4.13 -20.03 -14.08
C GLU A 4 -2.72 -19.42 -14.17
N ALA A 5 -2.44 -18.40 -13.35
CA ALA A 5 -1.12 -17.79 -13.28
C ALA A 5 -0.02 -18.78 -12.81
N GLN A 6 -0.35 -19.75 -11.96
CA GLN A 6 0.60 -20.79 -11.51
C GLN A 6 0.97 -21.80 -12.60
N LYS A 7 0.09 -22.06 -13.57
CA LYS A 7 0.41 -22.93 -14.71
C LYS A 7 1.40 -22.26 -15.67
N ILE A 8 1.34 -20.94 -15.79
CA ILE A 8 2.19 -20.14 -16.69
C ILE A 8 3.50 -19.76 -15.98
N PHE A 9 3.44 -19.48 -14.68
CA PHE A 9 4.59 -19.17 -13.84
C PHE A 9 4.53 -19.99 -12.55
N PRO A 10 5.15 -21.18 -12.51
CA PRO A 10 5.14 -22.08 -11.34
C PRO A 10 5.65 -21.44 -10.04
N LEU A 11 6.42 -20.35 -10.14
CA LEU A 11 6.95 -19.61 -9.00
C LEU A 11 6.03 -18.48 -8.51
N ALA A 12 4.91 -18.19 -9.19
CA ALA A 12 4.04 -17.05 -8.90
C ALA A 12 3.63 -16.98 -7.42
N GLY A 13 3.16 -18.10 -6.87
CA GLY A 13 2.74 -18.16 -5.46
C GLY A 13 3.89 -17.89 -4.49
N ARG A 14 5.11 -18.32 -4.82
CA ARG A 14 6.30 -18.10 -3.99
C ARG A 14 6.79 -16.65 -4.08
N VAL A 15 6.79 -16.06 -5.28
CA VAL A 15 7.11 -14.64 -5.48
C VAL A 15 6.11 -13.76 -4.73
N ALA A 16 4.81 -14.05 -4.81
CA ALA A 16 3.79 -13.32 -4.07
C ALA A 16 4.01 -13.37 -2.55
N ARG A 17 4.40 -14.54 -2.01
CA ARG A 17 4.78 -14.67 -0.58
C ARG A 17 6.00 -13.84 -0.23
N TYR A 18 7.08 -13.91 -1.02
CA TYR A 18 8.29 -13.12 -0.75
C TYR A 18 8.03 -11.61 -0.82
N ASN A 19 7.17 -11.18 -1.75
CA ASN A 19 6.74 -9.79 -1.82
C ASN A 19 5.97 -9.37 -0.55
N ARG A 20 5.07 -10.23 -0.07
CA ARG A 20 4.36 -9.99 1.19
C ARG A 20 5.32 -9.93 2.37
N ASP A 21 6.22 -10.89 2.51
CA ASP A 21 7.19 -10.91 3.61
C ASP A 21 8.09 -9.66 3.60
N PHE A 22 8.47 -9.20 2.41
CA PHE A 22 9.22 -7.95 2.24
C PHE A 22 8.42 -6.74 2.74
N LEU A 23 7.18 -6.57 2.28
CA LEU A 23 6.31 -5.49 2.73
C LEU A 23 6.17 -5.48 4.26
N GLN A 24 5.94 -6.64 4.87
CA GLN A 24 5.77 -6.75 6.32
C GLN A 24 7.05 -6.38 7.09
N ARG A 25 8.23 -6.77 6.59
CA ARG A 25 9.51 -6.37 7.19
C ARG A 25 9.76 -4.87 7.06
N VAL A 26 9.47 -4.29 5.89
CA VAL A 26 9.63 -2.85 5.65
C VAL A 26 8.70 -2.04 6.53
N ALA A 27 7.40 -2.39 6.59
CA ALA A 27 6.43 -1.70 7.45
C ALA A 27 6.89 -1.71 8.92
N ARG A 28 7.28 -2.88 9.43
CA ARG A 28 7.81 -3.02 10.80
C ARG A 28 9.07 -2.18 11.02
N TRP A 29 10.00 -2.19 10.07
CA TRP A 29 11.22 -1.41 10.13
C TRP A 29 10.92 0.09 10.16
N MET A 30 10.08 0.59 9.26
CA MET A 30 9.66 2.00 9.21
C MET A 30 8.98 2.43 10.51
N THR A 31 8.07 1.62 11.05
CA THR A 31 7.43 1.90 12.35
C THR A 31 8.46 1.97 13.47
N GLY A 32 9.42 1.05 13.51
CA GLY A 32 10.53 1.06 14.47
C GLY A 32 11.40 2.31 14.38
N HIS A 33 11.45 2.96 13.22
CA HIS A 33 12.22 4.20 12.97
C HIS A 33 11.36 5.47 13.04
N GLY A 34 10.20 5.41 13.71
CA GLY A 34 9.41 6.60 14.02
C GLY A 34 8.32 6.95 13.00
N ILE A 35 8.18 6.20 11.90
CA ILE A 35 7.04 6.40 10.99
C ILE A 35 5.74 5.96 11.69
N ARG A 36 4.72 6.81 11.63
CA ARG A 36 3.38 6.57 12.20
C ARG A 36 2.26 6.65 11.18
N GLN A 37 2.59 6.97 9.93
CA GLN A 37 1.63 7.22 8.87
C GLN A 37 2.10 6.49 7.63
N PHE A 38 1.22 5.76 6.97
CA PHE A 38 1.56 4.96 5.80
C PHE A 38 0.60 5.25 4.65
N LEU A 39 1.17 5.39 3.46
CA LEU A 39 0.44 5.44 2.20
C LEU A 39 0.88 4.24 1.36
N ASP A 40 0.00 3.27 1.17
CA ASP A 40 0.28 2.03 0.44
C ASP A 40 -0.45 2.02 -0.90
N ILE A 41 0.29 2.34 -1.98
CA ILE A 41 -0.25 2.49 -3.34
C ILE A 41 -0.09 1.19 -4.12
N GLY A 42 -1.22 0.68 -4.63
CA GLY A 42 -1.32 -0.66 -5.18
C GLY A 42 -1.33 -1.73 -4.10
N SER A 43 -2.10 -1.49 -3.03
CA SER A 43 -2.14 -2.35 -1.84
C SER A 43 -2.53 -3.80 -2.14
N GLY A 44 -3.30 -4.00 -3.22
CA GLY A 44 -3.81 -5.29 -3.64
C GLY A 44 -4.84 -5.86 -2.68
N TYR A 45 -5.24 -7.11 -2.96
CA TYR A 45 -6.25 -7.80 -2.17
C TYR A 45 -5.77 -8.00 -0.72
N PRO A 46 -6.61 -7.69 0.29
CA PRO A 46 -6.22 -7.80 1.69
C PRO A 46 -5.99 -9.27 2.07
N VAL A 47 -4.93 -9.49 2.85
CA VAL A 47 -4.52 -10.80 3.37
C VAL A 47 -3.99 -10.64 4.79
N THR A 48 -3.80 -11.72 5.53
CA THR A 48 -3.24 -11.64 6.89
C THR A 48 -1.89 -10.89 6.93
N GLY A 49 -1.73 -10.01 7.92
CA GLY A 49 -0.54 -9.19 8.06
C GLY A 49 -0.55 -7.98 7.14
N ASN A 50 -1.70 -7.28 7.09
CA ASN A 50 -1.83 -5.98 6.44
C ASN A 50 -0.95 -4.93 7.15
N VAL A 51 -0.62 -3.84 6.44
CA VAL A 51 0.29 -2.80 6.94
C VAL A 51 -0.22 -2.17 8.25
N HIS A 52 -1.53 -1.89 8.34
CA HIS A 52 -2.18 -1.30 9.51
C HIS A 52 -2.03 -2.20 10.73
N GLU A 53 -2.33 -3.49 10.59
CA GLU A 53 -2.18 -4.45 11.67
C GLU A 53 -0.73 -4.51 12.19
N ILE A 54 0.27 -4.45 11.30
CA ILE A 54 1.69 -4.49 11.68
C ILE A 54 2.09 -3.20 12.36
N ALA A 55 1.78 -2.06 11.75
CA ALA A 55 2.12 -0.75 12.25
C ALA A 55 1.48 -0.50 13.63
N GLN A 56 0.19 -0.77 13.78
CA GLN A 56 -0.54 -0.57 15.03
C GLN A 56 -0.11 -1.53 16.14
N ARG A 57 0.24 -2.79 15.81
CA ARG A 57 0.86 -3.71 16.79
C ARG A 57 2.21 -3.18 17.32
N CYS A 58 2.99 -2.53 16.47
CA CYS A 58 4.31 -1.99 16.86
C CYS A 58 4.20 -0.61 17.53
N ALA A 59 3.26 0.22 17.08
CA ALA A 59 3.00 1.57 17.57
C ALA A 59 1.49 1.87 17.43
N PRO A 60 0.70 1.73 18.51
CA PRO A 60 -0.73 2.07 18.51
C PRO A 60 -0.99 3.49 18.02
N GLY A 61 -2.09 3.69 17.30
CA GLY A 61 -2.44 4.97 16.66
C GLY A 61 -1.69 5.23 15.33
N SER A 62 -0.98 4.24 14.79
CA SER A 62 -0.44 4.33 13.43
C SER A 62 -1.56 4.34 12.41
N ARG A 63 -1.51 5.29 11.47
CA ARG A 63 -2.52 5.53 10.44
C ARG A 63 -2.10 4.98 9.09
N VAL A 64 -3.02 4.36 8.36
CA VAL A 64 -2.73 3.77 7.04
C VAL A 64 -3.81 4.12 6.02
N VAL A 65 -3.40 4.68 4.88
CA VAL A 65 -4.25 4.81 3.71
C VAL A 65 -3.77 3.84 2.65
N TYR A 66 -4.64 2.91 2.25
CA TYR A 66 -4.44 2.04 1.10
C TYR A 66 -5.02 2.68 -0.15
N VAL A 67 -4.39 2.44 -1.29
CA VAL A 67 -4.88 2.89 -2.59
C VAL A 67 -4.84 1.71 -3.55
N ASP A 68 -5.95 1.47 -4.24
CA ASP A 68 -6.00 0.49 -5.32
C ASP A 68 -6.86 1.01 -6.48
N LEU A 69 -6.59 0.49 -7.69
CA LEU A 69 -7.31 0.83 -8.91
C LEU A 69 -8.49 -0.12 -9.14
N ASP A 70 -8.47 -1.33 -8.57
CA ASP A 70 -9.54 -2.32 -8.72
C ASP A 70 -10.69 -2.03 -7.72
N PRO A 71 -11.89 -1.65 -8.20
CA PRO A 71 -13.03 -1.37 -7.31
C PRO A 71 -13.40 -2.56 -6.41
N ARG A 72 -13.20 -3.81 -6.87
CA ARG A 72 -13.49 -5.00 -6.06
C ARG A 72 -12.52 -5.13 -4.90
N THR A 73 -11.24 -4.85 -5.13
CA THR A 73 -10.22 -4.86 -4.10
C THR A 73 -10.49 -3.77 -3.05
N VAL A 74 -10.92 -2.59 -3.50
CA VAL A 74 -11.30 -1.49 -2.60
C VAL A 74 -12.54 -1.84 -1.78
N GLU A 75 -13.57 -2.42 -2.39
CA GLU A 75 -14.79 -2.87 -1.71
C GLU A 75 -14.46 -3.88 -0.59
N VAL A 76 -13.67 -4.91 -0.89
CA VAL A 76 -13.27 -5.92 0.10
C VAL A 76 -12.42 -5.29 1.21
N SER A 77 -11.50 -4.39 0.86
CA SER A 77 -10.69 -3.67 1.84
C SER A 77 -11.54 -2.82 2.77
N ASN A 78 -12.52 -2.08 2.25
CA ASN A 78 -13.41 -1.27 3.07
C ASN A 78 -14.32 -2.10 3.99
N ALA A 79 -14.75 -3.29 3.54
CA ALA A 79 -15.48 -4.22 4.40
C ALA A 79 -14.59 -4.75 5.53
N LEU A 80 -13.32 -5.05 5.25
CA LEU A 80 -12.35 -5.49 6.27
C LEU A 80 -12.00 -4.38 7.27
N LEU A 81 -11.92 -3.14 6.80
CA LEU A 81 -11.61 -1.96 7.62
C LEU A 81 -12.84 -1.37 8.33
N ALA A 82 -13.99 -2.03 8.24
CA ALA A 82 -15.20 -1.56 8.92
C ALA A 82 -14.97 -1.51 10.44
N GLY A 83 -15.01 -0.30 11.00
CA GLY A 83 -14.75 -0.05 12.43
C GLY A 83 -13.29 0.24 12.78
N GLU A 84 -12.38 0.29 11.80
CA GLU A 84 -10.98 0.72 12.02
C GLU A 84 -10.81 2.22 11.74
N PRO A 85 -10.74 3.09 12.77
CA PRO A 85 -10.68 4.54 12.58
C PRO A 85 -9.34 5.02 12.00
N ASP A 86 -8.27 4.24 12.19
CA ASP A 86 -6.90 4.57 11.78
C ASP A 86 -6.51 3.91 10.45
N ALA A 87 -7.46 3.38 9.68
CA ALA A 87 -7.18 2.84 8.36
C ALA A 87 -8.31 3.09 7.35
N ALA A 88 -7.95 3.41 6.12
CA ALA A 88 -8.91 3.64 5.04
C ALA A 88 -8.38 3.11 3.71
N CYS A 89 -9.27 2.76 2.77
CA CYS A 89 -8.91 2.37 1.41
C CYS A 89 -9.58 3.29 0.37
N LEU A 90 -8.78 3.78 -0.57
CA LEU A 90 -9.19 4.69 -1.63
C LEU A 90 -9.17 3.98 -2.98
N LEU A 91 -10.26 4.14 -3.75
CA LEU A 91 -10.24 3.88 -5.18
C LEU A 91 -9.59 5.07 -5.90
N ALA A 92 -8.37 4.87 -6.39
CA ALA A 92 -7.65 5.90 -7.16
C ALA A 92 -6.56 5.27 -8.05
N ASP A 93 -6.13 6.03 -9.04
CA ASP A 93 -5.07 5.64 -9.97
C ASP A 93 -3.70 6.13 -9.48
N ALA A 94 -2.72 5.24 -9.41
CA ALA A 94 -1.34 5.58 -9.04
C ALA A 94 -0.68 6.61 -9.99
N ARG A 95 -1.23 6.78 -11.19
CA ARG A 95 -0.78 7.76 -12.18
C ARG A 95 -1.25 9.18 -11.89
N GLU A 96 -2.16 9.35 -10.93
CA GLU A 96 -2.77 10.63 -10.52
C GLU A 96 -2.43 10.93 -9.05
N PRO A 97 -1.14 11.16 -8.70
CA PRO A 97 -0.70 11.26 -7.31
C PRO A 97 -1.32 12.46 -6.57
N GLU A 98 -1.58 13.57 -7.24
CA GLU A 98 -2.23 14.73 -6.65
C GLU A 98 -3.63 14.38 -6.12
N ALA A 99 -4.41 13.65 -6.91
CA ALA A 99 -5.74 13.19 -6.51
C ALA A 99 -5.70 12.20 -5.33
N ILE A 100 -4.63 11.41 -5.22
CA ILE A 100 -4.41 10.53 -4.06
C ILE A 100 -4.14 11.38 -2.81
N PHE A 101 -3.23 12.35 -2.88
CA PHE A 101 -2.86 13.17 -1.72
C PHE A 101 -4.03 14.01 -1.20
N GLU A 102 -4.84 14.57 -2.09
CA GLU A 102 -6.05 15.34 -1.72
C GLU A 102 -7.09 14.49 -0.96
N ARG A 103 -7.15 13.19 -1.26
CA ARG A 103 -8.15 12.27 -0.69
C ARG A 103 -7.64 11.45 0.49
N ALA A 104 -6.32 11.40 0.69
CA ALA A 104 -5.69 10.70 1.81
C ALA A 104 -5.80 11.48 3.13
N GLY A 105 -6.99 12.02 3.45
CA GLY A 105 -7.23 12.94 4.57
C GLY A 105 -7.00 12.38 5.97
N LEU A 106 -6.78 11.06 6.09
CA LEU A 106 -6.34 10.43 7.33
C LEU A 106 -4.84 10.71 7.64
N LEU A 107 -4.07 11.08 6.62
CA LEU A 107 -2.64 11.35 6.75
C LEU A 107 -2.38 12.86 6.89
N ASP A 108 -1.47 13.20 7.79
CA ASP A 108 -0.87 14.53 7.92
C ASP A 108 0.47 14.56 7.17
N PHE A 109 0.47 15.16 5.97
CA PHE A 109 1.66 15.29 5.14
C PHE A 109 2.67 16.34 5.65
N GLY A 110 2.35 17.09 6.71
CA GLY A 110 3.32 17.88 7.46
C GLY A 110 4.23 17.06 8.36
N GLN A 111 3.93 15.76 8.53
CA GLN A 111 4.72 14.80 9.31
C GLN A 111 5.26 13.68 8.40
N PRO A 112 6.29 12.93 8.83
CA PRO A 112 6.83 11.83 8.04
C PRO A 112 5.77 10.77 7.67
N VAL A 113 5.71 10.42 6.38
CA VAL A 113 4.84 9.36 5.83
C VAL A 113 5.69 8.26 5.20
N GLY A 114 5.39 7.02 5.55
CA GLY A 114 5.94 5.85 4.89
C GLY A 114 5.19 5.55 3.60
N LEU A 115 5.78 5.89 2.47
CA LEU A 115 5.25 5.54 1.15
C LEU A 115 5.66 4.11 0.78
N LEU A 116 4.67 3.29 0.46
CA LEU A 116 4.84 1.92 0.00
C LEU A 116 4.28 1.81 -1.43
N MET A 117 5.11 1.36 -2.37
CA MET A 117 4.74 1.07 -3.77
C MET A 117 5.27 -0.32 -4.13
N VAL A 118 4.83 -1.33 -3.39
CA VAL A 118 5.44 -2.66 -3.41
C VAL A 118 4.74 -3.55 -4.44
N SER A 119 5.45 -3.88 -5.52
CA SER A 119 4.94 -4.66 -6.67
C SER A 119 3.77 -4.02 -7.44
N VAL A 120 3.60 -2.69 -7.38
CA VAL A 120 2.59 -1.96 -8.17
C VAL A 120 3.14 -1.47 -9.53
N LEU A 121 4.37 -0.93 -9.55
CA LEU A 121 4.93 -0.26 -10.73
C LEU A 121 4.97 -1.11 -12.01
N PRO A 122 5.26 -2.44 -11.97
CA PRO A 122 5.23 -3.27 -13.17
C PRO A 122 3.85 -3.35 -13.86
N PHE A 123 2.78 -2.97 -13.16
CA PHE A 123 1.41 -3.00 -13.67
C PHE A 123 0.90 -1.63 -14.13
N VAL A 124 1.68 -0.56 -13.91
CA VAL A 124 1.34 0.77 -14.39
C VAL A 124 1.69 0.87 -15.88
N PRO A 125 0.72 1.15 -16.77
CA PRO A 125 1.00 1.26 -18.19
C PRO A 125 1.92 2.46 -18.51
N GLY A 126 2.84 2.27 -19.45
CA GLY A 126 3.67 3.34 -19.98
C GLY A 126 4.93 3.63 -19.15
N ASP A 127 5.42 4.86 -19.27
CA ASP A 127 6.63 5.29 -18.57
C ASP A 127 6.30 5.66 -17.12
N VAL A 128 6.81 4.87 -16.18
CA VAL A 128 6.63 5.08 -14.74
C VAL A 128 7.65 6.04 -14.12
N ARG A 129 8.71 6.43 -14.85
CA ARG A 129 9.75 7.35 -14.36
C ARG A 129 9.19 8.68 -13.83
N PRO A 130 8.16 9.30 -14.43
CA PRO A 130 7.55 10.52 -13.90
C PRO A 130 6.93 10.33 -12.50
N LEU A 131 6.44 9.13 -12.16
CA LEU A 131 5.85 8.83 -10.85
C LEU A 131 6.89 8.70 -9.74
N VAL A 132 8.12 8.30 -10.09
CA VAL A 132 9.24 8.11 -9.16
C VAL A 132 10.35 9.14 -9.33
N ARG A 133 10.02 10.31 -9.89
CA ARG A 133 10.98 11.39 -10.04
C ARG A 133 11.39 11.93 -8.67
N ARG A 134 12.68 12.22 -8.47
CA ARG A 134 13.10 13.05 -7.33
C ARG A 134 12.41 14.40 -7.46
N GLY A 135 11.46 14.68 -6.57
CA GLY A 135 11.05 16.07 -6.31
C GLY A 135 12.30 16.86 -5.91
N GLY A 136 12.43 18.09 -6.40
CA GLY A 136 13.51 18.98 -6.01
C GLY A 136 13.37 19.38 -4.55
N TRP A 137 13.76 18.48 -3.64
CA TRP A 137 14.06 18.81 -2.26
C TRP A 137 15.42 19.53 -2.28
N ALA A 138 15.35 20.85 -2.46
CA ALA A 138 16.42 21.77 -2.12
C ALA A 138 16.25 22.20 -0.65
#